data_AF-A0A2G8L958-F1
#
_entry.id   AF-A0A2G8L958-F1
#
_cell.length_a   1.000
_cell.length_b   1.000
_cell.length_c   1.000
_cell.angle_alpha   90.00
_cell.angle_beta   90.00
_cell.angle_gamma   90.00
#
_symmetry.space_group_name_H-M   'P 1'
#
loop_
_entity.id
_entity.type
_entity.pdbx_description
1 polymer ?
#
loop_
_entity_poly.entity_id
_entity_poly.type
_entity_poly.pdbx_seq_one_letter_code
_entity_poly.pdbx_strand_id
1 'polypeptide(L)'
;MRRLLFLFSSTVLVQSTPPLSFKQFVLVAENDAGEPFGELSILDTRQSQISEDCPYGVTHTSHIASKTSVTFQWLAPSETGAGCVTFKASVMHRKVWFMDEGNLSTRLCEGEPVTEEEVTPAFECCACSVAEYDFSFYGQWTVQTHPKDYPSGRGNHWSDLIGATHSSGYTMWEDGTYASDGVKQLAQYGSPVSLQKEIEIAGKNARM
;
A
#
# COMPACT_ATOMS: atom_id res chain seq x y z
N MET A 1 -5.97 29.73 11.78
CA MET A 1 -5.80 28.37 12.33
C MET A 1 -6.33 27.38 11.29
N ARG A 2 -5.45 26.67 10.57
CA ARG A 2 -5.84 25.59 9.66
C ARG A 2 -5.57 24.29 10.40
N ARG A 3 -6.61 23.57 10.82
CA ARG A 3 -6.45 22.19 11.31
C ARG A 3 -6.03 21.36 10.09
N LEU A 4 -4.82 20.83 10.09
CA LEU A 4 -4.49 19.69 9.24
C LEU A 4 -5.34 18.53 9.75
N LEU A 5 -6.29 18.07 8.92
CA LEU A 5 -6.96 16.79 9.13
C LEU A 5 -6.05 15.74 8.50
N PHE A 6 -5.28 15.03 9.32
CA PHE A 6 -4.65 13.79 8.88
C PHE A 6 -5.77 12.75 8.73
N LEU A 7 -6.20 12.51 7.48
CA LEU A 7 -7.09 11.39 7.18
C LEU A 7 -6.24 10.13 7.19
N PHE A 8 -6.25 9.38 8.28
CA PHE A 8 -5.65 8.05 8.35
C PHE A 8 -6.51 7.08 7.53
N SER A 9 -6.28 7.07 6.22
CA SER A 9 -6.87 6.09 5.32
C SER A 9 -6.04 4.82 5.36
N SER A 10 -6.65 3.70 5.69
CA SER A 10 -5.98 2.38 5.65
C SER A 10 -6.49 1.53 4.48
N THR A 11 -5.66 0.57 4.06
CA THR A 11 -6.00 -0.35 2.97
C THR A 11 -6.42 -1.70 3.55
N VAL A 12 -7.59 -2.20 3.18
CA VAL A 12 -8.10 -3.51 3.58
C VAL A 12 -7.99 -4.48 2.41
N LEU A 13 -7.27 -5.59 2.62
CA LEU A 13 -7.01 -6.61 1.61
C LEU A 13 -7.67 -7.94 2.01
N VAL A 14 -8.53 -8.46 1.14
CA VAL A 14 -9.03 -9.83 1.25
C VAL A 14 -8.35 -10.67 0.18
N GLN A 15 -7.53 -11.64 0.60
CA GLN A 15 -6.71 -12.44 -0.30
C GLN A 15 -6.79 -13.94 0.05
N SER A 16 -6.80 -14.78 -0.99
CA SER A 16 -6.62 -16.22 -0.87
C SER A 16 -5.17 -16.63 -1.06
N THR A 17 -4.78 -17.71 -0.39
CA THR A 17 -3.46 -18.33 -0.60
C THR A 17 -3.46 -19.16 -1.88
N PRO A 18 -2.51 -18.97 -2.82
CA PRO A 18 -2.41 -19.82 -4.00
C PRO A 18 -2.31 -21.30 -3.62
N PRO A 19 -2.99 -22.22 -4.32
CA PRO A 19 -3.73 -22.04 -5.58
C PRO A 19 -5.23 -21.71 -5.42
N LEU A 20 -5.68 -21.31 -4.23
CA LEU A 20 -7.10 -21.07 -3.96
C LEU A 20 -7.57 -19.73 -4.55
N SER A 21 -8.87 -19.66 -4.87
CA SER A 21 -9.57 -18.46 -5.34
C SER A 21 -11.01 -18.44 -4.83
N PHE A 22 -11.60 -17.27 -4.69
CA PHE A 22 -13.01 -17.11 -4.30
C PHE A 22 -13.79 -16.40 -5.40
N LYS A 23 -15.09 -16.67 -5.49
CA LYS A 23 -15.95 -16.04 -6.52
C LYS A 23 -16.76 -14.88 -5.95
N GLN A 24 -17.35 -15.13 -4.79
CA GLN A 24 -18.21 -14.18 -4.10
C GLN A 24 -17.56 -13.77 -2.78
N PHE A 25 -17.82 -12.55 -2.36
CA PHE A 25 -17.37 -12.06 -1.07
C PHE A 25 -18.33 -11.01 -0.53
N VAL A 26 -18.31 -10.82 0.77
CA VAL A 26 -18.92 -9.68 1.47
C VAL A 26 -17.90 -9.19 2.49
N LEU A 27 -17.66 -7.88 2.55
CA LEU A 27 -16.82 -7.25 3.56
C LEU A 27 -17.61 -6.15 4.25
N VAL A 28 -17.57 -6.16 5.58
CA VAL A 28 -18.16 -5.13 6.44
C VAL A 28 -17.14 -4.66 7.47
N ALA A 29 -17.31 -3.44 7.95
CA ALA A 29 -16.53 -2.85 9.03
C ALA A 29 -17.50 -2.42 10.15
N GLU A 30 -17.41 -3.07 11.31
CA GLU A 30 -18.38 -2.90 12.41
C GLU A 30 -17.66 -2.55 13.71
N ASN A 31 -18.32 -1.80 14.59
CA ASN A 31 -17.86 -1.58 15.97
C ASN A 31 -18.24 -2.77 16.88
N ASP A 32 -17.88 -2.69 18.16
CA ASP A 32 -18.22 -3.72 19.16
C ASP A 32 -19.74 -3.87 19.39
N ALA A 33 -20.55 -2.89 19.00
CA ALA A 33 -22.01 -2.95 19.03
C ALA A 33 -22.64 -3.57 17.76
N GLY A 34 -21.82 -3.92 16.75
CA GLY A 34 -22.29 -4.43 15.46
C GLY A 34 -22.84 -3.37 14.52
N GLU A 35 -22.55 -2.09 14.78
CA GLU A 35 -22.95 -0.97 13.94
C GLU A 35 -21.84 -0.62 12.94
N PRO A 36 -22.18 -0.12 11.73
CA PRO A 36 -21.18 0.27 10.73
C PRO A 36 -20.21 1.30 11.28
N PHE A 37 -18.91 1.07 11.08
CA PHE A 37 -17.86 1.87 11.68
C PHE A 37 -16.78 2.29 10.68
N GLY A 38 -16.72 3.61 10.44
CA GLY A 38 -15.92 4.20 9.36
C GLY A 38 -16.59 4.05 7.99
N GLU A 39 -15.86 4.43 6.94
CA GLU A 39 -16.36 4.42 5.56
C GLU A 39 -15.49 3.51 4.68
N LEU A 40 -16.10 2.51 4.05
CA LEU A 40 -15.45 1.65 3.06
C LEU A 40 -15.64 2.23 1.65
N SER A 41 -14.55 2.43 0.93
CA SER A 41 -14.55 2.87 -0.46
C SER A 41 -13.95 1.83 -1.41
N ILE A 42 -14.57 1.70 -2.58
CA ILE A 42 -14.21 0.70 -3.58
C ILE A 42 -13.09 1.25 -4.48
N LEU A 43 -12.00 0.47 -4.60
CA LEU A 43 -10.88 0.81 -5.49
C LEU A 43 -11.04 0.21 -6.90
N ASP A 44 -11.55 -1.03 -7.03
CA ASP A 44 -11.83 -1.66 -8.33
C ASP A 44 -13.32 -2.00 -8.48
N THR A 45 -14.04 -1.11 -9.18
CA THR A 45 -15.47 -1.25 -9.48
C THR A 45 -15.79 -2.35 -10.48
N ARG A 46 -14.80 -2.94 -11.16
CA ARG A 46 -15.04 -4.09 -12.05
C ARG A 46 -15.27 -5.37 -11.27
N GLN A 47 -14.73 -5.45 -10.05
CA GLN A 47 -14.80 -6.64 -9.21
C GLN A 47 -15.71 -6.49 -8.00
N SER A 48 -15.99 -5.24 -7.59
CA SER A 48 -16.66 -4.93 -6.34
C SER A 48 -17.72 -3.85 -6.49
N GLN A 49 -18.78 -3.94 -5.70
CA GLN A 49 -19.91 -3.01 -5.64
C GLN A 49 -20.41 -2.89 -4.19
N ILE A 50 -21.21 -1.87 -3.90
CA ILE A 50 -21.95 -1.78 -2.63
C ILE A 50 -23.02 -2.87 -2.61
N SER A 51 -23.22 -3.50 -1.46
CA SER A 51 -24.28 -4.50 -1.29
C SER A 51 -25.65 -3.85 -1.22
N GLU A 52 -26.62 -4.42 -1.94
CA GLU A 52 -28.02 -3.99 -1.88
C GLU A 52 -28.68 -4.37 -0.54
N ASP A 53 -28.26 -5.51 0.03
CA ASP A 53 -28.76 -6.02 1.31
C ASP A 53 -28.13 -5.30 2.53
N CYS A 54 -26.95 -4.71 2.34
CA CYS A 54 -26.21 -4.02 3.40
C CYS A 54 -25.54 -2.76 2.82
N PRO A 55 -26.15 -1.56 2.97
CA PRO A 55 -25.65 -0.32 2.36
C PRO A 55 -24.22 0.10 2.76
N TYR A 56 -23.71 -0.45 3.87
CA TYR A 56 -22.35 -0.18 4.38
C TYR A 56 -21.38 -1.33 4.10
N GLY A 57 -21.85 -2.40 3.47
CA GLY A 57 -21.06 -3.55 3.06
C GLY A 57 -20.67 -3.49 1.59
N VAL A 58 -19.51 -4.03 1.26
CA VAL A 58 -19.04 -4.19 -0.11
C VAL A 58 -19.09 -5.66 -0.52
N THR A 59 -19.46 -5.94 -1.76
CA THR A 59 -19.62 -7.29 -2.29
C THR A 59 -19.10 -7.41 -3.73
N HIS A 60 -19.10 -8.61 -4.29
CA HIS A 60 -18.64 -8.87 -5.65
C HIS A 60 -19.64 -8.34 -6.69
N THR A 61 -19.14 -7.91 -7.85
CA THR A 61 -19.98 -7.61 -9.04
C THR A 61 -20.32 -8.87 -9.84
N SER A 62 -19.36 -9.78 -9.99
CA SER A 62 -19.51 -11.01 -10.79
C SER A 62 -19.54 -12.26 -9.92
N HIS A 63 -20.59 -13.06 -10.08
CA HIS A 63 -20.78 -14.36 -9.41
C HIS A 63 -19.96 -15.50 -10.03
N ILE A 64 -19.39 -15.28 -11.22
CA ILE A 64 -18.74 -16.34 -12.02
C ILE A 64 -17.21 -16.18 -11.98
N ALA A 65 -16.73 -14.94 -12.05
CA ALA A 65 -15.30 -14.63 -12.09
C ALA A 65 -14.61 -14.99 -10.77
N SER A 66 -13.61 -15.86 -10.86
CA SER A 66 -12.72 -16.20 -9.75
C SER A 66 -11.75 -15.06 -9.48
N LYS A 67 -11.50 -14.80 -8.20
CA LYS A 67 -10.64 -13.73 -7.67
C LYS A 67 -9.65 -14.35 -6.69
N THR A 68 -8.43 -13.83 -6.68
CA THR A 68 -7.40 -14.20 -5.70
C THR A 68 -7.24 -13.13 -4.64
N SER A 69 -7.55 -11.88 -4.97
CA SER A 69 -7.52 -10.75 -4.05
C SER A 69 -8.51 -9.67 -4.46
N VAL A 70 -9.01 -8.94 -3.47
CA VAL A 70 -9.77 -7.69 -3.63
C VAL A 70 -9.30 -6.70 -2.57
N THR A 71 -9.25 -5.42 -2.93
CA THR A 71 -8.68 -4.36 -2.10
C THR A 71 -9.66 -3.21 -1.96
N PHE A 72 -9.78 -2.70 -0.74
CA PHE A 72 -10.66 -1.59 -0.37
C PHE A 72 -9.87 -0.55 0.40
N GLN A 73 -10.35 0.68 0.34
CA GLN A 73 -9.87 1.75 1.19
C GLN A 73 -10.86 1.95 2.33
N TRP A 74 -10.37 2.10 3.55
CA TRP A 74 -11.17 2.35 4.74
C TRP A 74 -10.75 3.65 5.39
N LEU A 75 -11.73 4.52 5.61
CA LEU A 75 -11.56 5.76 6.33
C LEU A 75 -12.08 5.60 7.75
N ALA A 76 -11.18 5.72 8.72
CA ALA A 76 -11.53 5.69 10.13
C ALA A 76 -12.43 6.90 10.50
N PRO A 77 -13.37 6.75 11.45
CA PRO A 77 -14.11 7.88 12.00
C PRO A 77 -13.16 8.97 12.55
N SER A 78 -13.51 10.24 12.37
CA SER A 78 -12.67 11.37 12.79
C SER A 78 -12.71 11.65 14.30
N GLU A 79 -13.48 10.89 15.07
CA GLU A 79 -13.64 11.08 16.51
C GLU A 79 -12.57 10.29 17.27
N THR A 80 -11.82 10.99 18.14
CA THR A 80 -10.90 10.36 19.09
C THR A 80 -11.71 9.65 20.18
N GLY A 81 -11.33 8.43 20.55
CA GLY A 81 -12.10 7.56 21.45
C GLY A 81 -13.23 6.80 20.76
N ALA A 82 -13.25 6.74 19.43
CA ALA A 82 -14.32 6.06 18.68
C ALA A 82 -14.35 4.54 18.89
N GLY A 83 -13.30 3.96 19.48
CA GLY A 83 -13.25 2.54 19.87
C GLY A 83 -12.57 1.66 18.82
N CYS A 84 -12.95 0.39 18.78
CA CYS A 84 -12.37 -0.60 17.89
C CYS A 84 -13.28 -0.89 16.70
N VAL A 85 -12.68 -1.09 15.53
CA VAL A 85 -13.32 -1.64 14.34
C VAL A 85 -13.00 -3.12 14.20
N THR A 86 -13.96 -3.90 13.76
CA THR A 86 -13.77 -5.29 13.34
C THR A 86 -14.15 -5.39 11.86
N PHE A 87 -13.17 -5.71 11.03
CA PHE A 87 -13.39 -6.05 9.63
C PHE A 87 -13.78 -7.52 9.55
N LYS A 88 -14.95 -7.81 8.97
CA LYS A 88 -15.42 -9.18 8.75
C LYS A 88 -15.56 -9.44 7.27
N ALA A 89 -14.77 -10.39 6.77
CA ALA A 89 -14.83 -10.85 5.39
C ALA A 89 -15.50 -12.23 5.32
N SER A 90 -16.51 -12.34 4.47
CA SER A 90 -17.14 -13.60 4.09
C SER A 90 -16.76 -13.92 2.67
N VAL A 91 -16.22 -15.11 2.38
CA VAL A 91 -15.80 -15.50 1.03
C VAL A 91 -16.41 -16.83 0.62
N MET A 92 -16.80 -16.96 -0.66
CA MET A 92 -17.32 -18.21 -1.21
C MET A 92 -16.29 -18.92 -2.09
N HIS A 93 -15.92 -20.14 -1.68
CA HIS A 93 -15.14 -21.08 -2.48
C HIS A 93 -15.92 -22.38 -2.68
N ARG A 94 -16.01 -22.86 -3.93
CA ARG A 94 -16.70 -24.12 -4.27
C ARG A 94 -18.11 -24.28 -3.66
N LYS A 95 -18.90 -23.20 -3.66
CA LYS A 95 -20.26 -23.12 -3.08
C LYS A 95 -20.34 -23.21 -1.55
N VAL A 96 -19.22 -23.10 -0.85
CA VAL A 96 -19.14 -23.02 0.60
C VAL A 96 -18.73 -21.61 1.00
N TRP A 97 -19.47 -21.02 1.94
CA TRP A 97 -19.13 -19.74 2.57
C TRP A 97 -18.20 -19.98 3.75
N PHE A 98 -17.14 -19.18 3.82
CA PHE A 98 -16.19 -19.12 4.93
C PHE A 98 -16.33 -17.74 5.58
N MET A 99 -16.59 -17.71 6.89
CA MET A 99 -16.96 -16.51 7.67
C MET A 99 -16.42 -16.66 9.09
N ASP A 100 -16.21 -15.54 9.80
CA ASP A 100 -16.02 -15.44 11.26
C ASP A 100 -14.89 -16.27 11.91
N GLU A 101 -14.00 -16.89 11.14
CA GLU A 101 -12.89 -17.71 11.66
C GLU A 101 -11.51 -17.21 11.18
N GLY A 102 -10.57 -17.14 12.14
CA GLY A 102 -9.15 -16.84 11.89
C GLY A 102 -8.93 -15.51 11.20
N ASN A 103 -8.21 -15.53 10.06
CA ASN A 103 -7.76 -14.34 9.34
C ASN A 103 -8.86 -13.64 8.52
N LEU A 104 -10.11 -14.12 8.56
CA LEU A 104 -11.25 -13.47 7.91
C LEU A 104 -11.92 -12.41 8.81
N SER A 105 -11.53 -12.34 10.08
CA SER A 105 -11.96 -11.30 11.00
C SER A 105 -10.76 -10.64 11.65
N THR A 106 -10.59 -9.34 11.43
CA THR A 106 -9.46 -8.58 11.97
C THR A 106 -9.98 -7.39 12.76
N ARG A 107 -9.51 -7.25 14.01
CA ARG A 107 -9.86 -6.14 14.88
C ARG A 107 -8.73 -5.13 14.92
N LEU A 108 -9.08 -3.86 14.76
CA LEU A 108 -8.18 -2.71 14.84
C LEU A 108 -8.76 -1.72 15.85
N CYS A 109 -7.95 -1.26 16.79
CA CYS A 109 -8.36 -0.27 17.79
C CYS A 109 -7.54 1.00 17.63
N GLU A 110 -8.05 2.11 18.15
CA GLU A 110 -7.25 3.32 18.33
C GLU A 110 -5.99 2.97 19.14
N GLY A 111 -4.82 3.23 18.55
CA GLY A 111 -3.56 3.11 19.26
C GLY A 111 -3.49 4.16 20.37
N GLU A 112 -2.72 3.88 21.43
CA GLU A 112 -2.38 4.94 22.36
C GLU A 112 -1.77 6.12 21.57
N PRO A 113 -2.12 7.38 21.89
CA PRO A 113 -1.52 8.52 21.22
C PRO A 113 -0.02 8.41 21.41
N VAL A 114 0.68 8.11 20.31
CA VAL A 114 2.13 8.05 20.28
C VAL A 114 2.58 9.46 20.64
N THR A 115 3.01 9.65 21.88
CA THR A 115 3.80 10.81 22.27
C THR A 115 4.95 10.89 21.28
N GLU A 116 5.30 12.09 20.80
CA GLU A 116 6.34 12.40 19.79
C GLU A 116 7.75 11.83 20.06
N GLU A 117 7.92 10.90 21.00
CA GLU A 117 9.11 10.08 21.17
C GLU A 117 9.05 8.87 20.23
N GLU A 118 9.77 9.01 19.11
CA GLU A 118 10.29 7.95 18.27
C GLU A 118 9.29 6.86 17.85
N VAL A 119 8.70 7.05 16.66
CA VAL A 119 8.23 5.94 15.84
C VAL A 119 9.44 5.06 15.49
N THR A 120 9.83 4.20 16.42
CA THR A 120 10.65 3.04 16.12
C THR A 120 9.77 2.12 15.27
N PRO A 121 10.15 1.77 14.03
CA PRO A 121 9.35 0.89 13.21
C PRO A 121 9.18 -0.44 13.96
N ALA A 122 7.93 -0.82 14.23
CA ALA A 122 7.52 -1.93 15.09
C ALA A 122 7.90 -3.35 14.59
N PHE A 123 8.89 -3.46 13.71
CA PHE A 123 9.54 -4.73 13.37
C PHE A 123 11.04 -4.48 13.16
N GLU A 124 11.81 -4.64 14.23
CA GLU A 124 13.25 -4.84 14.09
C GLU A 124 13.48 -6.14 13.31
N CYS A 125 14.27 -6.10 12.24
CA CYS A 125 14.48 -7.23 11.36
C CYS A 125 15.07 -8.43 12.15
N CYS A 126 14.31 -9.53 12.25
CA CYS A 126 14.75 -10.73 12.96
C CYS A 126 15.54 -11.72 12.08
N ALA A 127 15.86 -11.35 10.84
CA ALA A 127 16.62 -12.21 9.94
C ALA A 127 18.08 -12.29 10.40
N CYS A 128 18.56 -13.51 10.67
CA CYS A 128 19.94 -13.73 11.11
C CYS A 128 20.95 -13.88 9.97
N SER A 129 20.49 -13.87 8.71
CA SER A 129 21.31 -14.09 7.53
C SER A 129 21.16 -12.98 6.51
N VAL A 130 22.22 -12.74 5.74
CA VAL A 130 22.19 -11.82 4.60
C VAL A 130 21.59 -12.54 3.39
N ALA A 131 20.74 -11.84 2.64
CA ALA A 131 20.25 -12.29 1.34
C ALA A 131 20.79 -11.36 0.25
N GLU A 132 21.07 -11.94 -0.91
CA GLU A 132 21.48 -11.23 -2.12
C GLU A 132 20.32 -11.24 -3.11
N TYR A 133 20.13 -10.13 -3.82
CA TYR A 133 19.00 -9.95 -4.73
C TYR A 133 19.49 -9.44 -6.08
N ASP A 134 18.95 -10.01 -7.14
CA ASP A 134 19.10 -9.48 -8.50
C ASP A 134 17.94 -8.53 -8.81
N PHE A 135 18.27 -7.29 -9.17
CA PHE A 135 17.30 -6.29 -9.57
C PHE A 135 17.33 -6.12 -11.10
N SER A 136 16.16 -6.21 -11.74
CA SER A 136 15.99 -5.99 -13.17
C SER A 136 14.92 -4.94 -13.43
N PHE A 137 15.30 -3.87 -14.13
CA PHE A 137 14.38 -2.81 -14.54
C PHE A 137 13.91 -3.03 -15.99
N TYR A 138 12.60 -3.08 -16.18
CA TYR A 138 11.97 -3.23 -17.48
C TYR A 138 11.14 -1.98 -17.81
N GLY A 139 11.71 -1.07 -18.61
CA GLY A 139 11.03 0.13 -19.05
C GLY A 139 9.83 -0.17 -19.96
N GLN A 140 8.62 0.15 -19.49
CA GLN A 140 7.38 0.04 -20.29
C GLN A 140 7.02 1.34 -21.03
N TRP A 141 7.79 2.41 -20.83
CA TRP A 141 7.58 3.70 -21.47
C TRP A 141 7.98 3.64 -22.95
N THR A 142 6.98 3.61 -23.82
CA THR A 142 7.12 3.49 -25.27
C THR A 142 6.14 4.41 -25.97
N VAL A 143 6.38 4.71 -27.26
CA VAL A 143 5.46 5.53 -28.07
C VAL A 143 4.06 4.92 -28.18
N GLN A 144 3.93 3.60 -28.09
CA GLN A 144 2.64 2.91 -28.14
C GLN A 144 1.86 3.05 -26.83
N THR A 145 2.54 2.97 -25.69
CA THR A 145 1.91 3.04 -24.35
C THR A 145 1.67 4.49 -23.92
N HIS A 146 2.52 5.43 -24.34
CA HIS A 146 2.48 6.83 -23.96
C HIS A 146 2.65 7.73 -25.22
N PRO A 147 1.65 7.76 -26.13
CA PRO A 147 1.79 8.39 -27.44
C PRO A 147 1.79 9.92 -27.40
N LYS A 148 1.16 10.51 -26.39
CA LYS A 148 1.04 11.97 -26.28
C LYS A 148 2.39 12.59 -25.94
N ASP A 149 2.87 13.48 -26.80
CA ASP A 149 4.12 14.24 -26.65
C ASP A 149 5.36 13.36 -26.41
N TYR A 150 5.37 12.14 -26.95
CA TYR A 150 6.48 11.21 -26.79
C TYR A 150 7.75 11.78 -27.47
N PRO A 151 8.90 11.87 -26.76
CA PRO A 151 10.12 12.44 -27.33
C PRO A 151 10.64 11.66 -28.52
N SER A 152 10.64 12.29 -29.70
CA SER A 152 11.24 11.74 -30.91
C SER A 152 12.77 11.84 -30.91
N GLY A 153 13.44 11.03 -31.75
CA GLY A 153 14.90 11.08 -31.90
C GLY A 153 15.64 10.56 -30.66
N ARG A 154 16.63 11.33 -30.16
CA ARG A 154 17.46 10.97 -29.00
C ARG A 154 16.92 11.47 -27.65
N GLY A 155 15.69 11.99 -27.61
CA GLY A 155 15.11 12.55 -26.39
C GLY A 155 14.60 11.50 -25.40
N ASN A 156 14.17 10.34 -25.88
CA ASN A 156 13.68 9.26 -25.01
C ASN A 156 14.85 8.42 -24.50
N HIS A 157 14.99 8.37 -23.18
CA HIS A 157 15.98 7.56 -22.50
C HIS A 157 15.59 7.41 -21.02
N TRP A 158 16.18 6.41 -20.37
CA TRP A 158 16.27 6.37 -18.92
C TRP A 158 17.66 6.87 -18.52
N SER A 159 17.76 7.53 -17.37
CA SER A 159 19.07 7.78 -16.78
C SER A 159 19.72 6.46 -16.35
N ASP A 160 21.00 6.53 -16.00
CA ASP A 160 21.64 5.42 -15.30
C ASP A 160 20.88 5.09 -14.02
N LEU A 161 20.75 3.80 -13.75
CA LEU A 161 20.10 3.31 -12.53
C LEU A 161 21.05 3.49 -11.35
N ILE A 162 20.49 3.96 -10.24
CA ILE A 162 21.22 4.11 -8.99
C ILE A 162 20.30 3.80 -7.81
N GLY A 163 20.83 3.10 -6.83
CA GLY A 163 20.12 2.63 -5.66
C GLY A 163 21.08 2.10 -4.60
N ALA A 164 20.53 1.77 -3.45
CA ALA A 164 21.25 1.10 -2.38
C ALA A 164 20.26 0.28 -1.55
N THR A 165 20.76 -0.81 -0.96
CA THR A 165 20.12 -1.42 0.21
C THR A 165 20.43 -0.57 1.44
N HIS A 166 19.44 -0.25 2.28
CA HIS A 166 19.65 0.69 3.38
C HIS A 166 18.85 0.36 4.64
N SER A 167 19.28 0.91 5.77
CA SER A 167 18.56 0.85 7.03
C SER A 167 17.46 1.92 7.09
N SER A 168 16.61 1.86 8.12
CA SER A 168 15.61 2.91 8.41
C SER A 168 16.24 4.27 8.74
N GLY A 169 17.55 4.33 9.03
CA GLY A 169 18.29 5.57 9.31
C GLY A 169 18.78 6.32 8.07
N TYR A 170 18.42 5.87 6.87
CA TYR A 170 18.73 6.54 5.62
C TYR A 170 17.49 6.60 4.72
N THR A 171 17.23 7.78 4.16
CA THR A 171 16.17 8.00 3.17
C THR A 171 16.80 8.59 1.93
N MET A 172 16.74 7.85 0.82
CA MET A 172 17.28 8.31 -0.45
C MET A 172 16.41 9.42 -1.06
N TRP A 173 15.09 9.22 -1.06
CA TRP A 173 14.06 10.18 -1.44
C TRP A 173 12.73 9.75 -0.82
N GLU A 174 11.82 10.70 -0.61
CA GLU A 174 10.50 10.46 -0.05
C GLU A 174 9.49 11.47 -0.59
N ASP A 175 8.26 11.02 -0.86
CA ASP A 175 7.20 11.88 -1.36
C ASP A 175 6.86 13.01 -0.37
N GLY A 176 6.66 14.22 -0.90
CA GLY A 176 6.33 15.39 -0.09
C GLY A 176 7.53 16.05 0.60
N THR A 177 8.73 15.51 0.45
CA THR A 177 9.97 16.09 0.99
C THR A 177 10.76 16.85 -0.09
N TYR A 178 11.79 17.60 0.33
CA TYR A 178 12.71 18.25 -0.60
C TYR A 178 13.73 17.25 -1.14
N ALA A 179 13.97 17.28 -2.45
CA ALA A 179 15.03 16.53 -3.08
C ALA A 179 16.42 16.99 -2.59
N SER A 180 17.31 16.04 -2.30
CA SER A 180 18.74 16.31 -2.08
C SER A 180 19.39 16.86 -3.36
N ASP A 181 20.61 17.40 -3.24
CA ASP A 181 21.35 17.83 -4.41
C ASP A 181 21.65 16.67 -5.37
N GLY A 182 21.91 15.47 -4.85
CA GLY A 182 22.08 14.23 -5.61
C GLY A 182 20.83 13.87 -6.40
N VAL A 183 19.67 13.79 -5.73
CA VAL A 183 18.38 13.50 -6.39
C VAL A 183 18.05 14.57 -7.42
N LYS A 184 18.32 15.84 -7.13
CA LYS A 184 18.13 16.95 -8.07
C LYS A 184 18.99 16.81 -9.32
N GLN A 185 20.27 16.43 -9.18
CA GLN A 185 21.15 16.20 -10.33
C GLN A 185 20.67 15.03 -11.21
N LEU A 186 20.20 13.95 -10.58
CA LEU A 186 19.62 12.82 -11.31
C LEU A 186 18.34 13.23 -12.06
N ALA A 187 17.42 13.91 -11.39
CA ALA A 187 16.13 14.31 -11.98
C ALA A 187 16.28 15.34 -13.11
N GLN A 188 17.25 16.24 -13.03
CA GLN A 188 17.41 17.33 -14.00
C GLN A 188 18.37 16.99 -15.14
N TYR A 189 19.40 16.18 -14.87
CA TYR A 189 20.50 15.93 -15.80
C TYR A 189 20.76 14.45 -16.07
N GLY A 190 20.06 13.54 -15.39
CA GLY A 190 20.29 12.10 -15.52
C GLY A 190 21.63 11.63 -14.95
N SER A 191 22.32 12.47 -14.15
CA SER A 191 23.66 12.16 -13.62
C SER A 191 23.57 11.54 -12.22
N PRO A 192 24.03 10.30 -12.02
CA PRO A 192 23.99 9.62 -10.71
C PRO A 192 25.14 10.02 -9.78
N VAL A 193 26.16 10.75 -10.27
CA VAL A 193 27.44 10.96 -9.58
C VAL A 193 27.28 11.60 -8.20
N SER A 194 26.41 12.61 -8.07
CA SER A 194 26.19 13.28 -6.78
C SER A 194 25.41 12.39 -5.81
N LEU A 195 24.40 11.67 -6.31
CA LEU A 195 23.60 10.75 -5.49
C LEU A 195 24.42 9.53 -5.03
N GLN A 196 25.35 9.05 -5.86
CA GLN A 196 26.31 8.01 -5.47
C GLN A 196 27.15 8.44 -4.27
N LYS A 197 27.68 9.68 -4.30
CA LYS A 197 28.45 10.22 -3.18
C LYS A 197 27.61 10.34 -1.91
N GLU A 198 26.34 10.73 -2.02
CA GLU A 198 25.43 10.82 -0.88
C GLU A 198 25.22 9.43 -0.23
N ILE A 199 25.08 8.39 -1.05
CA ILE A 199 24.95 7.00 -0.57
C ILE A 199 26.25 6.53 0.09
N GLU A 200 27.42 6.82 -0.50
CA GLU A 200 28.72 6.49 0.10
C GLU A 200 28.93 7.18 1.46
N ILE A 201 28.48 8.44 1.59
CA ILE A 201 28.53 9.22 2.84
C ILE A 201 27.60 8.63 3.91
N ALA A 202 26.48 8.00 3.53
CA ALA A 202 25.57 7.35 4.47
C ALA A 202 26.23 6.16 5.21
N GLY A 203 27.36 5.65 4.71
CA GLY A 203 28.22 4.70 5.41
C GLY A 203 27.48 3.44 5.83
N LYS A 204 27.46 3.13 7.13
CA LYS A 204 26.81 1.91 7.65
C LYS A 204 25.29 1.86 7.41
N ASN A 205 24.65 2.97 7.04
CA ASN A 205 23.22 3.02 6.81
C ASN A 205 22.83 2.67 5.38
N ALA A 206 23.76 2.62 4.41
CA ALA A 206 23.45 2.27 3.02
C ALA A 206 24.59 1.47 2.37
N ARG A 207 24.23 0.49 1.53
CA ARG A 207 25.15 -0.37 0.78
C ARG A 207 24.66 -0.49 -0.66
N MET A 208 25.51 -0.06 -1.59
CA MET A 208 25.35 -0.28 -3.03
C MET A 208 25.63 -1.74 -3.41
#